data_AF-A0A535R9S9-F1
#
_entry.id   AF-A0A535R9S9-F1
#
_cell.length_a   1.000
_cell.length_b   1.000
_cell.length_c   1.000
_cell.angle_alpha   90.00
_cell.angle_beta   90.00
_cell.angle_gamma   90.00
#
_symmetry.space_group_name_H-M   'P 1'
#
loop_
_entity.id
_entity.type
_entity.pdbx_description
1 polymer ?
#
loop_
_entity_poly.entity_id
_entity_poly.type
_entity_poly.pdbx_seq_one_letter_code
_entity_poly.pdbx_strand_id
1 'polypeptide(L)'
;MPVLLPRPREFGTCRFMPHKDPDQRRAYGRAWMSRNPERAREAMRRWRATHRLEHRTAADEWDATHPESASARRNRYRQNHPEVRRVIWQLRRARLAGSPGKYTAQEWKDLVERSGGRCTYCDEVGILQPDHRIPLARGGTNLIENILPACGPCNRRKHTMTETENRSRLASRKSLPPSAGDSLPPQSP
;
A
#
# COMPACT_ATOMS: atom_id res chain seq x y z
N MET A 1 9.17 13.82 21.84
CA MET A 1 8.21 13.44 22.89
C MET A 1 8.65 12.10 23.44
N PRO A 2 9.09 12.04 24.71
CA PRO A 2 9.59 10.81 25.28
C PRO A 2 8.42 9.83 25.30
N VAL A 3 8.55 8.72 24.57
CA VAL A 3 7.65 7.58 24.71
C VAL A 3 7.71 7.23 26.19
N LEU A 4 6.61 7.50 26.90
CA LEU A 4 6.41 7.03 28.28
C LEU A 4 6.51 5.52 28.21
N LEU A 5 7.72 5.01 28.48
CA LEU A 5 7.94 3.58 28.65
C LEU A 5 7.00 3.15 29.77
N PRO A 6 6.29 2.01 29.62
CA PRO A 6 5.43 1.48 30.67
C PRO A 6 6.22 1.45 31.98
N ARG A 7 5.61 1.99 33.05
CA ARG A 7 6.22 1.91 34.39
C ARG A 7 6.52 0.44 34.68
N PRO A 8 7.70 0.11 35.23
CA PRO A 8 8.24 -1.26 35.28
C PRO A 8 7.57 -2.12 36.37
N ARG A 9 6.23 -2.08 36.48
CA ARG A 9 5.50 -2.81 37.53
C ARG A 9 4.96 -4.17 37.10
N GLU A 10 5.12 -4.58 35.84
CA GLU A 10 4.58 -5.87 35.36
C GLU A 10 5.60 -6.77 34.66
N PHE A 11 6.89 -6.42 34.69
CA PHE A 11 7.93 -7.42 34.51
C PHE A 11 8.29 -7.92 35.89
N GLY A 12 7.94 -9.18 36.18
CA GLY A 12 8.12 -9.84 37.46
C GLY A 12 9.38 -9.36 38.18
N THR A 13 9.20 -8.96 39.44
CA THR A 13 10.21 -8.34 40.31
C THR A 13 11.57 -9.01 40.15
N CYS A 14 12.45 -8.46 39.31
CA CYS A 14 13.85 -8.80 39.37
C CYS A 14 14.35 -8.16 40.68
N ARG A 15 14.45 -8.99 41.72
CA ARG A 15 14.65 -8.61 43.14
C ARG A 15 15.94 -7.82 43.39
N PHE A 16 16.73 -7.52 42.36
CA PHE A 16 17.96 -6.77 42.45
C PHE A 16 18.12 -5.87 41.22
N MET A 17 17.58 -4.65 41.28
CA MET A 17 17.96 -3.60 40.32
C MET A 17 19.27 -2.96 40.82
N PRO A 18 20.38 -3.02 40.05
CA PRO A 18 21.71 -2.70 40.57
C PRO A 18 21.92 -1.22 40.92
N HIS A 19 21.07 -0.32 40.42
CA HIS A 19 21.22 1.12 40.59
C HIS A 19 19.96 1.74 41.21
N LYS A 20 20.14 2.59 42.21
CA LYS A 20 19.06 3.40 42.82
C LYS A 20 18.77 4.66 42.01
N ASP A 21 19.82 5.26 41.43
CA ASP A 21 19.73 6.47 40.64
C ASP A 21 18.93 6.28 39.33
N PRO A 22 17.96 7.16 39.00
CA PRO A 22 17.14 7.03 37.80
C PRO A 22 17.92 7.07 36.47
N ASP A 23 18.98 7.87 36.37
CA ASP A 23 19.78 7.98 35.14
C ASP A 23 20.67 6.76 34.93
N GLN A 24 21.28 6.26 36.00
CA GLN A 24 22.02 5.01 35.98
C GLN A 24 21.13 3.83 35.59
N ARG A 25 19.88 3.78 36.08
CA ARG A 25 18.90 2.75 35.66
C ARG A 25 18.56 2.85 34.17
N ARG A 26 18.36 4.06 33.64
CA ARG A 26 18.12 4.28 32.20
C ARG A 26 19.32 3.86 31.36
N ALA A 27 20.54 4.22 31.79
CA ALA A 27 21.78 3.84 31.12
C ALA A 27 21.99 2.32 31.12
N TYR A 28 21.77 1.68 32.27
CA TYR A 28 21.83 0.22 32.40
C TYR A 28 20.82 -0.48 31.49
N GLY A 29 19.57 0.00 31.45
CA GLY A 29 18.53 -0.54 30.56
C GLY A 29 18.90 -0.41 29.07
N ARG A 30 19.43 0.76 28.65
CA ARG A 30 19.93 0.96 27.28
C ARG A 30 21.08 0.00 26.94
N ALA A 31 22.05 -0.13 27.83
CA ALA A 31 23.19 -1.04 27.66
C ALA A 31 22.72 -2.51 27.58
N TRP A 32 21.77 -2.92 28.43
CA TRP A 32 21.22 -4.26 28.40
C TRP A 32 20.50 -4.55 27.08
N MET A 33 19.67 -3.63 26.59
CA MET A 33 18.96 -3.78 25.30
C MET A 33 19.92 -3.84 24.11
N SER A 34 21.00 -3.07 24.14
CA SER A 34 22.05 -3.11 23.10
C SER A 34 22.78 -4.45 23.09
N ARG A 35 23.07 -5.03 24.26
CA ARG A 35 23.71 -6.36 24.38
C ARG A 35 22.75 -7.53 24.16
N ASN A 36 21.44 -7.31 24.32
CA ASN A 36 20.40 -8.35 24.21
C ASN A 36 19.28 -7.94 23.23
N PRO A 37 19.60 -7.65 21.95
CA PRO A 37 18.66 -7.03 21.03
C PRO A 37 17.45 -7.93 20.71
N GLU A 38 17.65 -9.24 20.60
CA GLU A 38 16.55 -10.17 20.30
C GLU A 38 15.58 -10.29 21.48
N ARG A 39 16.09 -10.49 22.70
CA ARG A 39 15.28 -10.57 23.92
C ARG A 39 14.51 -9.27 24.17
N ALA A 40 15.13 -8.12 23.90
CA ALA A 40 14.47 -6.82 24.02
C ALA A 40 13.33 -6.66 23.00
N ARG A 41 13.56 -7.06 21.74
CA ARG A 41 12.51 -7.03 20.69
C ARG A 41 11.35 -7.97 21.03
N GLU A 42 11.65 -9.17 21.52
CA GLU A 42 10.63 -10.15 21.89
C GLU A 42 9.80 -9.66 23.08
N ALA A 43 10.45 -9.16 24.13
CA ALA A 43 9.76 -8.56 25.27
C ALA A 43 8.85 -7.39 24.86
N MET A 44 9.34 -6.49 23.99
CA MET A 44 8.52 -5.40 23.43
C MET A 44 7.37 -5.92 22.58
N ARG A 45 7.57 -6.97 21.78
CA ARG A 45 6.50 -7.60 20.98
C ARG A 45 5.39 -8.14 21.88
N ARG A 46 5.75 -8.89 22.93
CA ARG A 46 4.78 -9.43 23.91
C ARG A 46 4.02 -8.32 24.62
N TRP A 47 4.74 -7.30 25.10
CA TRP A 47 4.13 -6.15 25.75
C TRP A 47 3.14 -5.39 24.84
N ARG A 48 3.51 -5.14 23.57
CA ARG A 48 2.61 -4.52 22.59
C ARG A 48 1.38 -5.37 22.27
N ALA A 49 1.52 -6.70 22.31
CA ALA A 49 0.40 -7.60 22.07
C ALA A 49 -0.62 -7.54 23.22
N THR A 50 -0.15 -7.51 24.47
CA THR A 50 -1.02 -7.45 25.65
C THR A 50 -1.55 -6.04 25.94
N HIS A 51 -0.84 -4.99 25.53
CA HIS A 51 -1.21 -3.58 25.76
C HIS A 51 -1.61 -2.85 24.47
N ARG A 52 -2.17 -3.60 23.50
CA ARG A 52 -2.46 -3.08 22.15
C ARG A 52 -3.39 -1.87 22.18
N LEU A 53 -4.42 -1.90 23.03
CA LEU A 53 -5.42 -0.83 23.11
C LEU A 53 -4.81 0.43 23.71
N GLU A 54 -4.15 0.33 24.87
CA GLU A 54 -3.52 1.46 25.55
C GLU A 54 -2.48 2.16 24.69
N HIS A 55 -1.65 1.39 23.97
CA HIS A 55 -0.67 1.98 23.06
C HIS A 55 -1.34 2.69 21.87
N ARG A 56 -2.47 2.17 21.39
CA ARG A 56 -3.24 2.82 20.32
C ARG A 56 -3.88 4.12 20.81
N THR A 57 -4.55 4.08 21.97
CA THR A 57 -5.21 5.27 22.55
C THR A 57 -4.21 6.36 22.86
N ALA A 58 -3.07 6.04 23.46
CA ALA A 58 -2.02 7.03 23.74
C ALA A 58 -1.46 7.65 22.45
N ALA A 59 -1.33 6.89 21.37
CA ALA A 59 -0.90 7.41 20.08
C ALA A 59 -1.97 8.32 19.45
N ASP A 60 -3.25 7.94 19.55
CA ASP A 60 -4.37 8.73 19.06
C ASP A 60 -4.51 10.06 19.85
N GLU A 61 -4.39 10.02 21.17
CA GLU A 61 -4.38 11.20 22.05
C GLU A 61 -3.22 12.14 21.75
N TRP A 62 -2.03 11.57 21.52
CA TRP A 62 -0.87 12.37 21.13
C TRP A 62 -1.08 13.05 19.77
N ASP A 63 -1.60 12.32 18.78
CA ASP A 63 -1.89 12.87 17.46
C ASP A 63 -2.97 13.96 17.50
N ALA A 64 -3.96 13.82 18.38
CA ALA A 64 -5.02 14.82 18.59
C ALA A 64 -4.48 16.11 19.24
N THR A 65 -3.54 15.98 20.18
CA THR A 65 -2.90 17.12 20.85
C THR A 65 -1.75 17.74 20.03
N HIS A 66 -1.23 17.02 19.02
CA HIS A 66 -0.13 17.47 18.16
C HIS A 66 -0.49 17.34 16.66
N PRO A 67 -1.57 18.01 16.20
CA PRO A 67 -2.11 17.81 14.86
C PRO A 67 -1.13 18.16 13.74
N GLU A 68 -0.31 19.19 13.92
CA GLU A 68 0.72 19.58 12.96
C GLU A 68 1.80 18.51 12.80
N SER A 69 2.31 17.97 13.90
CA SER A 69 3.33 16.91 13.87
C SER A 69 2.78 15.62 13.26
N ALA A 70 1.54 15.26 13.61
CA ALA A 70 0.85 14.12 13.02
C ALA A 70 0.63 14.33 11.51
N SER A 71 0.25 15.54 11.09
CA SER A 71 0.10 15.91 9.68
C SER A 71 1.43 15.85 8.93
N ALA A 72 2.49 16.44 9.47
CA ALA A 72 3.84 16.40 8.90
C ALA A 72 4.36 14.97 8.75
N ARG A 73 4.12 14.10 9.74
CA ARG A 73 4.45 12.67 9.68
C ARG A 73 3.69 11.96 8.56
N ARG A 74 2.36 12.16 8.47
CA ARG A 74 1.52 11.59 7.39
C ARG A 74 1.95 12.10 6.01
N ASN A 75 2.30 13.38 5.89
CA ASN A 75 2.74 13.98 4.63
C ASN A 75 4.10 13.43 4.19
N ARG A 76 5.07 13.33 5.11
CA ARG A 76 6.37 12.70 4.85
C ARG A 76 6.22 11.26 4.39
N TYR A 77 5.35 10.49 5.04
CA TYR A 77 5.03 9.13 4.60
C TYR A 77 4.47 9.12 3.17
N ARG A 78 3.46 9.95 2.86
CA ARG A 78 2.90 10.03 1.50
C ARG A 78 3.91 10.48 0.45
N GLN A 79 4.86 11.36 0.79
CA GLN A 79 5.93 11.80 -0.12
C GLN A 79 6.91 10.67 -0.43
N ASN A 80 7.30 9.90 0.59
CA ASN A 80 8.25 8.80 0.45
C ASN A 80 7.62 7.50 -0.10
N HIS A 81 6.29 7.42 -0.12
CA HIS A 81 5.53 6.26 -0.61
C HIS A 81 4.59 6.66 -1.77
N PRO A 82 5.14 6.94 -2.97
CA PRO A 82 4.35 7.36 -4.13
C PRO A 82 3.28 6.34 -4.56
N GLU A 83 3.52 5.05 -4.33
CA GLU A 83 2.56 3.96 -4.55
C GLU A 83 1.28 4.15 -3.72
N VAL A 84 1.40 4.65 -2.49
CA VAL A 84 0.24 4.91 -1.61
C VAL A 84 -0.56 6.10 -2.12
N ARG A 85 0.10 7.13 -2.67
CA ARG A 85 -0.60 8.29 -3.27
C ARG A 85 -1.49 7.85 -4.43
N ARG A 86 -1.02 6.90 -5.24
CA ARG A 86 -1.80 6.36 -6.37
C ARG A 86 -3.07 5.66 -5.89
N VAL A 87 -2.98 4.83 -4.86
CA VAL A 87 -4.13 4.14 -4.26
C VAL A 87 -5.12 5.14 -3.66
N ILE A 88 -4.63 6.12 -2.89
CA ILE A 88 -5.48 7.18 -2.31
C ILE A 88 -6.23 7.95 -3.41
N TRP A 89 -5.55 8.29 -4.50
CA TRP A 89 -6.16 8.98 -5.63
C TRP A 89 -7.24 8.13 -6.31
N GLN A 90 -7.00 6.83 -6.52
CA GLN A 90 -7.99 5.91 -7.07
C GLN A 90 -9.23 5.80 -6.16
N LEU A 91 -9.04 5.64 -4.85
CA LEU A 91 -10.14 5.59 -3.88
C LEU A 91 -10.91 6.91 -3.83
N ARG A 92 -10.22 8.06 -3.91
CA ARG A 92 -10.86 9.37 -4.00
C ARG A 92 -11.70 9.49 -5.27
N ARG A 93 -11.20 9.04 -6.42
CA ARG A 93 -11.94 9.06 -7.68
C ARG A 93 -13.21 8.21 -7.62
N ALA A 94 -13.12 7.00 -7.06
CA ALA A 94 -14.29 6.15 -6.86
C ALA A 94 -15.34 6.83 -5.96
N ARG A 95 -14.90 7.45 -4.86
CA ARG A 95 -15.79 8.22 -3.98
C ARG A 95 -16.43 9.42 -4.70
N LEU A 96 -15.65 10.22 -5.42
CA LEU A 96 -16.15 11.42 -6.11
C LEU A 96 -17.10 11.07 -7.26
N ALA A 97 -16.91 9.93 -7.91
CA ALA A 97 -17.82 9.43 -8.93
C ALA A 97 -19.14 8.89 -8.35
N GLY A 98 -19.29 8.83 -7.02
CA GLY A 98 -20.45 8.20 -6.38
C GLY A 98 -20.57 6.71 -6.68
N SER A 99 -19.48 6.08 -7.15
CA SER A 99 -19.51 4.70 -7.62
C SER A 99 -19.81 3.77 -6.46
N PRO A 100 -20.88 2.95 -6.56
CA PRO A 100 -21.24 2.04 -5.49
C PRO A 100 -20.20 0.93 -5.35
N GLY A 101 -20.04 0.46 -4.11
CA GLY A 101 -19.26 -0.72 -3.79
C GLY A 101 -17.77 -0.52 -3.55
N LYS A 102 -17.16 -1.57 -3.00
CA LYS A 102 -15.73 -1.70 -2.76
C LYS A 102 -15.36 -3.17 -2.95
N TYR A 103 -14.13 -3.42 -3.35
CA TYR A 103 -13.52 -4.75 -3.30
C TYR A 103 -12.36 -4.74 -2.30
N THR A 104 -12.07 -5.92 -1.77
CA THR A 104 -11.01 -6.20 -0.81
C THR A 104 -9.72 -6.55 -1.53
N ALA A 105 -8.60 -6.46 -0.81
CA ALA A 105 -7.30 -6.90 -1.34
C ALA A 105 -7.27 -8.41 -1.64
N GLN A 106 -8.09 -9.21 -0.94
CA GLN A 106 -8.17 -10.65 -1.18
C GLN A 106 -8.92 -10.95 -2.48
N GLU A 107 -10.09 -10.33 -2.70
CA GLU A 107 -10.84 -10.49 -3.94
C GLU A 107 -10.01 -10.10 -5.18
N TRP A 108 -9.17 -9.05 -5.07
CA TRP A 108 -8.22 -8.69 -6.11
C TRP A 108 -7.17 -9.78 -6.36
N LYS A 109 -6.58 -10.35 -5.30
CA LYS A 109 -5.61 -11.45 -5.45
C LYS A 109 -6.24 -12.66 -6.12
N ASP A 110 -7.42 -13.05 -5.67
CA ASP A 110 -8.16 -14.20 -6.22
C ASP A 110 -8.53 -13.95 -7.70
N LEU A 111 -8.84 -12.70 -8.08
CA LEU A 111 -9.07 -12.33 -9.47
C LEU A 111 -7.79 -12.47 -10.33
N VAL A 112 -6.66 -11.99 -9.83
CA VAL A 112 -5.35 -12.10 -10.52
C VAL A 112 -4.91 -13.56 -10.66
N GLU A 113 -5.14 -14.38 -9.64
CA GLU A 113 -4.82 -15.80 -9.68
C GLU A 113 -5.71 -16.53 -10.70
N ARG A 114 -7.02 -16.27 -10.71
CA ARG A 114 -7.95 -16.80 -11.72
C ARG A 114 -7.61 -16.37 -13.14
N SER A 115 -6.99 -15.21 -13.33
CA SER A 115 -6.51 -14.77 -14.64
C SER A 115 -5.12 -15.31 -15.01
N GLY A 116 -4.53 -16.19 -14.20
CA GLY A 116 -3.19 -16.73 -14.41
C GLY A 116 -2.09 -15.67 -14.38
N GLY A 117 -2.32 -14.54 -13.70
CA GLY A 117 -1.39 -13.40 -13.70
C GLY A 117 -1.28 -12.67 -15.05
N ARG A 118 -2.21 -12.92 -15.99
CA ARG A 118 -2.21 -12.34 -17.33
C ARG A 118 -3.09 -11.11 -17.46
N CYS A 119 -2.65 -10.18 -18.31
CA CYS A 119 -3.41 -9.00 -18.68
C CYS A 119 -4.62 -9.35 -19.54
N THR A 120 -5.81 -8.88 -19.18
CA THR A 120 -7.06 -9.12 -19.93
C THR A 120 -7.03 -8.64 -21.39
N TYR A 121 -6.12 -7.71 -21.74
CA TYR A 121 -6.07 -7.10 -23.07
C TYR A 121 -4.98 -7.62 -23.98
N CYS A 122 -3.79 -7.90 -23.43
CA CYS A 122 -2.63 -8.33 -24.23
C CYS A 122 -2.15 -9.74 -23.86
N ASP A 123 -2.77 -10.39 -22.87
CA ASP A 123 -2.48 -11.75 -22.41
C ASP A 123 -1.06 -12.00 -21.84
N GLU A 124 -0.25 -10.95 -21.77
CA GLU A 124 1.07 -10.97 -21.15
C GLU A 124 1.00 -11.09 -19.63
N VAL A 125 1.92 -11.88 -19.07
CA VAL A 125 2.13 -12.01 -17.62
C VAL A 125 2.93 -10.81 -17.12
N GLY A 126 2.55 -10.24 -15.98
CA GLY A 126 3.35 -9.18 -15.37
C GLY A 126 2.68 -8.49 -14.18
N ILE A 127 3.14 -7.26 -13.90
CA ILE A 127 2.55 -6.44 -12.83
C ILE A 127 1.20 -5.91 -13.30
N LEU A 128 0.14 -6.46 -12.71
CA LEU A 128 -1.24 -6.13 -13.03
C LEU A 128 -1.79 -5.03 -12.11
N GLN A 129 -2.71 -4.25 -12.66
CA GLN A 129 -3.41 -3.17 -12.01
C GLN A 129 -4.91 -3.34 -12.21
N PRO A 130 -5.73 -2.98 -11.23
CA PRO A 130 -7.18 -3.00 -11.39
C PRO A 130 -7.59 -1.97 -12.44
N ASP A 131 -8.28 -2.43 -13.48
CA ASP A 131 -8.93 -1.61 -14.50
C ASP A 131 -10.45 -1.83 -14.43
N HIS A 132 -11.24 -0.77 -14.61
CA HIS A 132 -12.70 -0.87 -14.55
C HIS A 132 -13.30 -1.20 -15.92
N ARG A 133 -14.10 -2.26 -16.06
CA ARG A 133 -14.79 -2.62 -17.32
C ARG A 133 -15.60 -1.43 -17.84
N ILE A 134 -16.39 -0.83 -16.97
CA ILE A 134 -17.02 0.48 -17.16
C ILE A 134 -16.25 1.49 -16.31
N PRO A 135 -15.58 2.49 -16.90
CA PRO A 135 -14.84 3.49 -16.15
C PRO A 135 -15.73 4.25 -15.17
N LEU A 136 -15.16 4.61 -14.01
CA LEU A 136 -15.87 5.40 -12.97
C LEU A 136 -16.46 6.71 -13.52
N ALA A 137 -15.75 7.36 -14.45
CA ALA A 137 -16.21 8.59 -15.12
C ALA A 137 -17.47 8.40 -15.99
N ARG A 138 -17.84 7.15 -16.27
CA ARG A 138 -19.03 6.77 -17.06
C ARG A 138 -20.04 5.99 -16.22
N GLY A 139 -20.02 6.17 -14.90
CA GLY A 139 -20.99 5.56 -13.98
C GLY A 139 -20.67 4.11 -13.60
N GLY A 140 -19.46 3.61 -13.87
CA GLY A 140 -19.06 2.27 -13.44
C GLY A 140 -18.99 2.12 -11.91
N THR A 141 -19.20 0.90 -11.43
CA THR A 141 -19.11 0.55 -9.99
C THR A 141 -17.66 0.31 -9.57
N ASN A 142 -17.39 0.30 -8.26
CA ASN A 142 -16.09 -0.10 -7.73
C ASN A 142 -16.17 -1.46 -7.01
N LEU A 143 -17.03 -2.34 -7.50
CA LEU A 143 -17.16 -3.74 -7.08
C LEU A 143 -16.25 -4.64 -7.94
N ILE A 144 -15.89 -5.81 -7.41
CA ILE A 144 -14.93 -6.72 -8.06
C ILE A 144 -15.39 -7.19 -9.45
N GLU A 145 -16.69 -7.28 -9.71
CA GLU A 145 -17.25 -7.72 -11.00
C GLU A 145 -16.96 -6.72 -12.12
N ASN A 146 -16.83 -5.43 -11.77
CA ASN A 146 -16.42 -4.38 -12.70
C ASN A 146 -14.90 -4.24 -12.81
N ILE A 147 -14.10 -5.06 -12.11
CA ILE A 147 -12.63 -4.99 -12.16
C ILE A 147 -12.06 -6.06 -13.09
N LEU A 148 -11.02 -5.67 -13.84
CA LEU A 148 -10.20 -6.51 -14.68
C LEU A 148 -8.73 -6.37 -14.34
N PRO A 149 -7.94 -7.46 -14.40
CA PRO A 149 -6.49 -7.39 -14.33
C PRO A 149 -5.90 -6.87 -15.64
N ALA A 150 -5.31 -5.67 -15.61
CA ALA A 150 -4.67 -5.08 -16.78
C ALA A 150 -3.24 -4.62 -16.47
N CYS A 151 -2.30 -4.85 -17.39
CA CYS A 151 -0.96 -4.28 -17.28
C CYS A 151 -0.99 -2.75 -17.40
N GLY A 152 0.01 -2.08 -16.83
CA GLY A 152 0.10 -0.61 -16.83
C GLY A 152 -0.03 0.04 -18.22
N PRO A 153 0.63 -0.46 -19.28
CA PRO A 153 0.49 0.07 -20.64
C PRO A 153 -0.93 -0.05 -21.20
N CYS A 154 -1.58 -1.22 -21.06
CA CYS A 154 -2.94 -1.41 -21.59
C CYS A 154 -3.97 -0.60 -20.82
N ASN A 155 -3.88 -0.57 -19.48
CA ASN A 155 -4.77 0.24 -18.64
C ASN A 155 -4.67 1.73 -19.03
N ARG A 156 -3.45 2.27 -19.19
CA ARG A 156 -3.25 3.65 -19.64
C ARG A 156 -3.82 3.91 -21.03
N ARG A 157 -3.63 2.98 -21.98
CA ARG A 157 -4.14 3.09 -23.35
C ARG A 157 -5.67 3.00 -23.43
N LYS A 158 -6.34 2.31 -22.51
CA LYS A 158 -7.81 2.23 -22.43
C LYS A 158 -8.40 3.52 -21.86
N HIS A 159 -7.75 4.12 -20.86
CA HIS A 159 -8.15 5.40 -20.28
C HIS A 159 -9.62 5.43 -19.81
N THR A 160 -10.49 6.13 -20.53
CA THR A 160 -11.92 6.32 -20.23
C THR A 160 -12.83 5.51 -21.16
N MET A 161 -12.26 4.64 -22.01
CA MET A 161 -13.02 3.72 -22.82
C MET A 161 -13.58 2.58 -21.97
N THR A 162 -14.76 2.08 -22.33
CA THR A 162 -15.27 0.82 -21.78
C THR A 162 -14.43 -0.36 -22.26
N GLU A 163 -14.57 -1.50 -21.59
CA GLU A 163 -13.95 -2.75 -22.04
C GLU A 163 -14.30 -3.05 -23.50
N THR A 164 -15.59 -2.96 -23.85
CA THR A 164 -16.09 -3.23 -25.20
C THR A 164 -15.46 -2.29 -26.23
N GLU A 165 -15.48 -0.98 -25.97
CA GLU A 165 -14.88 0.01 -26.87
C GLU A 165 -13.37 -0.24 -27.07
N ASN A 166 -12.65 -0.57 -25.99
CA ASN A 166 -11.22 -0.85 -26.08
C ASN A 166 -10.95 -2.15 -26.85
N ARG A 167 -11.75 -3.19 -26.65
CA ARG A 167 -11.65 -4.45 -27.42
C ARG A 167 -11.89 -4.21 -28.91
N SER A 168 -12.91 -3.45 -29.27
CA SER A 168 -13.17 -3.07 -30.66
C SER A 168 -11.98 -2.32 -31.26
N ARG A 169 -11.41 -1.34 -30.55
CA ARG A 169 -10.21 -0.62 -30.99
C ARG A 169 -9.00 -1.54 -31.18
N LEU A 170 -8.77 -2.48 -30.27
CA LEU A 170 -7.68 -3.44 -30.38
C LEU A 170 -7.86 -4.38 -31.57
N ALA A 171 -9.09 -4.82 -31.84
CA ALA A 171 -9.43 -5.61 -33.02
C ALA A 171 -9.15 -4.82 -34.32
N SER A 172 -9.60 -3.56 -34.40
CA SER A 172 -9.34 -2.69 -35.56
C SER A 172 -7.84 -2.44 -35.80
N ARG A 173 -7.04 -2.33 -34.72
CA ARG A 173 -5.57 -2.21 -34.84
C ARG A 173 -4.90 -3.49 -35.30
N LYS A 174 -5.43 -4.65 -34.95
CA LYS A 174 -4.89 -5.94 -35.37
C LYS A 174 -5.21 -6.25 -36.84
N SER A 175 -6.32 -5.69 -37.36
CA SER A 175 -6.69 -5.79 -38.78
C SER A 175 -6.00 -4.77 -39.69
N LEU A 176 -5.29 -3.78 -39.15
CA LEU A 176 -4.47 -2.87 -39.95
C LEU A 176 -3.21 -3.62 -40.42
N PRO A 177 -2.87 -3.61 -41.72
CA PRO A 177 -1.59 -4.14 -42.17
C PRO A 177 -0.46 -3.39 -41.47
N PRO A 178 0.68 -4.05 -41.15
CA PRO A 178 1.82 -3.36 -40.59
C PRO A 178 2.20 -2.20 -41.53
N SER A 179 2.27 -0.99 -40.99
CA SER A 179 2.72 0.18 -41.74
C SER A 179 4.11 -0.11 -42.29
N ALA A 180 4.27 -0.08 -43.60
CA ALA A 180 5.57 -0.12 -44.28
C ALA A 180 6.39 1.09 -43.83
N GLY A 181 7.24 0.92 -42.81
CA GLY A 181 7.89 2.05 -42.17
C GLY A 181 8.94 1.68 -41.14
N ASP A 182 9.64 0.56 -41.31
CA ASP A 182 10.90 0.24 -40.61
C ASP A 182 11.85 -0.53 -41.54
N SER A 183 12.01 -0.01 -42.76
CA SER A 183 13.12 -0.40 -43.64
C SER A 183 14.07 0.79 -43.70
N LEU A 184 14.90 0.94 -42.67
CA LEU A 184 16.14 1.71 -42.81
C LEU A 184 16.91 1.09 -43.99
N PRO A 185 17.23 1.84 -45.06
CA PRO A 185 18.03 1.30 -46.14
C PRO A 185 19.39 0.85 -45.57
N PRO A 186 19.96 -0.25 -46.08
CA PRO A 186 21.28 -0.69 -45.65
C PRO A 186 22.27 0.46 -45.88
N GLN A 187 22.96 0.87 -44.82
CA GLN A 187 24.07 1.79 -44.96
C GLN A 187 25.15 1.08 -45.77
N SER A 188 25.36 1.55 -47.00
CA SER A 188 26.43 1.12 -47.89
C SER A 188 27.80 1.35 -47.24
N PRO A 189 28.81 0.52 -47.58
CA PRO A 189 30.06 0.39 -46.84
C PRO A 189 30.97 1.62 -46.86
#